data_AF-A0A7S3IF68-F1
#
_entry.id   AF-A0A7S3IF68-F1
#
_cell.length_a   1.000
_cell.length_b   1.000
_cell.length_c   1.000
_cell.angle_alpha   90.00
_cell.angle_beta   90.00
_cell.angle_gamma   90.00
#
_symmetry.space_group_name_H-M   'P 1'
#
loop_
_entity.id
_entity.type
_entity.pdbx_description
1 polymer ?
#
loop_
_entity_poly.entity_id
_entity_poly.type
_entity_poly.pdbx_seq_one_letter_code
_entity_poly.pdbx_strand_id
1 'polypeptide(L)'
;MLLYPNGDIYFGQQSQFTKHGYGKLIKISGGFLEGTWDEDKFSGSHCRIFDEETGNLYVGPIEEGKKSGHGRLYDAENDEVYEGEFENDKKSGEGRLIKRNGQILKGNFHNNFLEGNVTKDTITNKKQIDVIFTNAKAQNNLYLAVNKEGGQ
;
A
#
# COMPACT_ATOMS: atom_id res chain seq x y z
N MET A 1 11.01 17.10 13.26
CA MET A 1 11.31 15.69 13.57
C MET A 1 10.94 15.44 15.03
N LEU A 2 10.32 14.32 15.37
CA LEU A 2 10.09 13.86 16.75
C LEU A 2 10.78 12.52 16.95
N LEU A 3 11.45 12.33 18.08
CA LEU A 3 12.00 11.05 18.52
C LEU A 3 11.19 10.58 19.71
N TYR A 4 10.56 9.41 19.59
CA TYR A 4 9.75 8.82 20.65
C TYR A 4 10.63 7.99 21.61
N PRO A 5 10.23 7.82 22.88
CA PRO A 5 10.98 7.03 23.86
C PRO A 5 11.20 5.56 23.45
N ASN A 6 10.31 5.01 22.61
CA ASN A 6 10.45 3.66 22.06
C ASN A 6 11.46 3.57 20.90
N GLY A 7 12.07 4.69 20.51
CA GLY A 7 13.03 4.77 19.41
C GLY A 7 12.44 5.08 18.04
N ASP A 8 11.11 5.20 17.93
CA ASP A 8 10.46 5.57 16.67
C ASP A 8 10.74 7.04 16.33
N ILE A 9 10.80 7.32 15.03
CA ILE A 9 11.13 8.66 14.52
C ILE A 9 10.01 9.15 13.60
N TYR A 10 9.52 10.35 13.84
CA TYR A 10 8.53 11.00 12.98
C TYR A 10 9.10 12.22 12.25
N PHE A 11 8.87 12.29 10.94
CA PHE A 11 9.16 13.42 10.06
C PHE A 11 7.86 13.95 9.48
N GLY A 12 7.43 15.15 9.87
CA GLY A 12 6.20 15.73 9.36
C GLY A 12 5.81 17.00 10.10
N GLN A 13 4.61 17.48 9.83
CA GLN A 13 4.06 18.66 10.51
C GLN A 13 3.68 18.30 11.95
N GLN A 14 3.70 19.30 12.82
CA GLN A 14 3.46 19.13 14.24
C GLN A 14 2.54 20.24 14.72
N SER A 15 1.60 19.91 15.60
CA SER A 15 0.76 20.88 16.28
C SER A 15 0.62 20.42 17.73
N GLN A 16 0.81 21.32 18.70
CA GLN A 16 0.64 21.03 20.13
C GLN A 16 1.31 19.71 20.59
N PHE A 17 2.54 19.44 20.12
CA PHE A 17 3.32 18.24 20.44
C PHE A 17 2.78 16.90 19.90
N THR A 18 1.74 16.92 19.05
CA THR A 18 1.23 15.72 18.35
C THR A 18 1.59 15.74 16.87
N LYS A 19 1.54 14.57 16.23
CA LYS A 19 1.69 14.44 14.76
C LYS A 19 0.50 15.08 14.08
N HIS A 20 0.76 15.91 13.07
CA HIS A 20 -0.29 16.59 12.33
C HIS A 20 0.09 16.71 10.84
N GLY A 21 -0.89 16.89 9.97
CA GLY A 21 -0.68 17.04 8.53
C GLY A 21 0.05 15.86 7.91
N TYR A 22 0.70 16.08 6.77
CA TYR A 22 1.45 15.00 6.11
C TYR A 22 2.77 14.70 6.84
N GLY A 23 3.07 13.42 7.02
CA GLY A 23 4.31 12.98 7.61
C GLY A 23 4.57 11.48 7.52
N LYS A 24 5.78 11.10 7.90
CA LYS A 24 6.30 9.74 7.91
C LYS A 24 6.79 9.35 9.30
N LEU A 25 6.18 8.32 9.87
CA LEU A 25 6.63 7.63 11.07
C LEU A 25 7.48 6.43 10.66
N ILE A 26 8.71 6.37 11.12
CA ILE A 26 9.64 5.24 10.95
C ILE A 26 9.69 4.52 12.30
N LYS A 27 9.35 3.24 12.29
CA LYS A 27 9.44 2.38 13.47
C LYS A 27 10.87 1.91 13.65
N ILE A 28 11.34 1.81 14.89
CA ILE A 28 12.67 1.23 15.17
C ILE A 28 12.77 -0.24 14.71
N SER A 29 11.62 -0.93 14.59
CA SER A 29 11.57 -2.27 14.03
C SER A 29 11.92 -2.33 12.54
N GLY A 30 11.88 -1.22 11.80
CA GLY A 30 12.17 -1.14 10.36
C GLY A 30 10.98 -0.70 9.50
N GLY A 31 9.75 -0.90 9.98
CA GLY A 31 8.54 -0.53 9.27
C GLY A 31 8.30 0.99 9.20
N PHE A 32 7.34 1.42 8.36
CA PHE A 32 6.95 2.83 8.33
C PHE A 32 5.47 3.05 8.00
N LEU A 33 4.96 4.21 8.41
CA LEU A 33 3.66 4.76 8.03
C LEU A 33 3.88 6.16 7.46
N GLU A 34 3.48 6.39 6.21
CA GLU A 34 3.63 7.66 5.51
C GLU A 34 2.27 8.08 4.95
N GLY A 35 1.80 9.28 5.29
CA GLY A 35 0.42 9.71 5.01
C GLY A 35 0.01 10.91 5.87
N THR A 36 -1.29 11.10 6.05
CA THR A 36 -1.84 12.22 6.83
C THR A 36 -2.03 11.83 8.29
N TRP A 37 -1.77 12.79 9.17
CA TRP A 37 -1.89 12.68 10.61
C TRP A 37 -2.80 13.77 11.14
N ASP A 38 -3.68 13.43 12.05
CA ASP A 38 -4.54 14.36 12.79
C ASP A 38 -4.54 13.95 14.27
N GLU A 39 -3.91 14.76 15.12
CA GLU A 39 -3.74 14.47 16.56
C GLU A 39 -3.29 13.03 16.82
N ASP A 40 -2.17 12.63 16.21
CA ASP A 40 -1.59 11.27 16.25
C ASP A 40 -2.41 10.15 15.57
N LYS A 41 -3.59 10.41 15.03
CA LYS A 41 -4.37 9.45 14.24
C LYS A 41 -3.88 9.44 12.79
N PHE A 42 -3.56 8.27 12.28
CA PHE A 42 -3.10 8.07 10.91
C PHE A 42 -4.27 7.76 9.98
N SER A 43 -4.44 8.56 8.92
CA SER A 43 -5.48 8.37 7.91
C SER A 43 -5.12 9.10 6.62
N GLY A 44 -5.97 8.99 5.60
CA GLY A 44 -5.87 9.78 4.39
C GLY A 44 -6.04 8.96 3.12
N SER A 45 -6.22 9.64 1.99
CA SER A 45 -6.47 9.01 0.69
C SER A 45 -5.24 8.44 0.01
N HIS A 46 -4.03 8.80 0.47
CA HIS A 46 -2.75 8.34 -0.07
C HIS A 46 -1.79 8.04 1.07
N CYS A 47 -1.87 6.83 1.57
CA CYS A 47 -1.01 6.31 2.63
C CYS A 47 -0.10 5.22 2.09
N ARG A 48 1.07 5.08 2.71
CA ARG A 48 2.03 4.01 2.46
C ARG A 48 2.38 3.37 3.77
N ILE A 49 2.20 2.06 3.86
CA ILE A 49 2.46 1.30 5.08
C ILE A 49 3.38 0.14 4.70
N PHE A 50 4.56 0.16 5.28
CA PHE A 50 5.50 -0.96 5.22
C PHE A 50 5.55 -1.64 6.57
N ASP A 51 5.24 -2.92 6.58
CA ASP A 51 5.35 -3.78 7.74
C ASP A 51 6.62 -4.63 7.61
N GLU A 52 7.62 -4.36 8.45
CA GLU A 52 8.88 -5.10 8.42
C GLU A 52 8.70 -6.57 8.79
N GLU A 53 7.77 -6.90 9.70
CA GLU A 53 7.60 -8.27 10.18
C GLU A 53 7.10 -9.18 9.05
N THR A 54 6.13 -8.69 8.27
CA THR A 54 5.56 -9.43 7.15
C THR A 54 6.26 -9.15 5.82
N GLY A 55 7.00 -8.05 5.71
CA GLY A 55 7.55 -7.55 4.45
C GLY A 55 6.51 -6.90 3.52
N ASN A 56 5.26 -6.78 3.97
CA ASN A 56 4.16 -6.29 3.15
C ASN A 56 4.25 -4.78 2.94
N LEU A 57 3.91 -4.33 1.73
CA LEU A 57 3.83 -2.92 1.39
C LEU A 57 2.44 -2.60 0.84
N TYR A 58 1.70 -1.76 1.55
CA TYR A 58 0.42 -1.21 1.13
C TYR A 58 0.57 0.23 0.65
N VAL A 59 -0.13 0.57 -0.44
CA VAL A 59 -0.29 1.94 -0.94
C VAL A 59 -1.76 2.17 -1.27
N GLY A 60 -2.39 3.12 -0.60
CA GLY A 60 -3.81 3.43 -0.81
C GLY A 60 -4.45 4.19 0.35
N PRO A 61 -5.78 4.31 0.37
CA PRO A 61 -6.51 4.99 1.42
C PRO A 61 -6.44 4.28 2.78
N ILE A 62 -6.41 5.06 3.85
CA ILE A 62 -6.60 4.59 5.22
C ILE A 62 -7.69 5.41 5.88
N GLU A 63 -8.73 4.73 6.35
CA GLU A 63 -9.83 5.31 7.10
C GLU A 63 -9.94 4.61 8.44
N GLU A 64 -10.01 5.40 9.52
CA GLU A 64 -10.05 4.89 10.91
C GLU A 64 -8.92 3.88 11.23
N GLY A 65 -7.74 4.08 10.64
CA GLY A 65 -6.58 3.21 10.82
C GLY A 65 -6.60 1.91 10.01
N LYS A 66 -7.58 1.71 9.12
CA LYS A 66 -7.71 0.52 8.28
C LYS A 66 -7.63 0.83 6.79
N LYS A 67 -7.14 -0.13 6.00
CA LYS A 67 -7.14 -0.03 4.52
C LYS A 67 -8.57 0.06 4.02
N SER A 68 -8.83 1.04 3.15
CA SER A 68 -10.12 1.23 2.51
C SER A 68 -9.95 1.68 1.06
N GLY A 69 -11.01 1.57 0.27
CA GLY A 69 -11.05 1.99 -1.13
C GLY A 69 -9.99 1.33 -2.02
N HIS A 70 -9.75 1.90 -3.19
CA HIS A 70 -8.82 1.31 -4.15
C HIS A 70 -7.35 1.47 -3.73
N GLY A 71 -6.66 0.36 -3.53
CA GLY A 71 -5.25 0.32 -3.13
C GLY A 71 -4.44 -0.75 -3.84
N ARG A 72 -3.13 -0.74 -3.60
CA ARG A 72 -2.18 -1.80 -4.00
C ARG A 72 -1.55 -2.40 -2.75
N LEU A 73 -1.48 -3.73 -2.70
CA LEU A 73 -0.76 -4.48 -1.66
C LEU A 73 0.25 -5.40 -2.34
N TYR A 74 1.53 -5.25 -2.00
CA TYR A 74 2.51 -6.31 -2.17
C TYR A 74 2.48 -7.22 -0.95
N ASP A 75 2.19 -8.49 -1.21
CA ASP A 75 2.21 -9.59 -0.24
C ASP A 75 3.55 -10.32 -0.39
N ALA A 76 4.40 -10.19 0.61
CA ALA A 76 5.75 -10.75 0.57
C ALA A 76 5.78 -12.25 0.87
N GLU A 77 4.83 -12.77 1.65
CA GLU A 77 4.74 -14.19 1.97
C GLU A 77 4.47 -15.01 0.71
N ASN A 78 3.56 -14.51 -0.14
CA ASN A 78 3.17 -15.19 -1.37
C ASN A 78 3.93 -14.72 -2.63
N ASP A 79 4.73 -13.65 -2.53
CA ASP A 79 5.28 -12.87 -3.67
C ASP A 79 4.18 -12.57 -4.70
N GLU A 80 3.12 -11.90 -4.22
CA GLU A 80 1.95 -11.51 -5.00
C GLU A 80 1.70 -10.00 -4.91
N VAL A 81 1.07 -9.44 -5.95
CA VAL A 81 0.61 -8.06 -5.97
C VAL A 81 -0.90 -8.06 -6.16
N TYR A 82 -1.61 -7.49 -5.20
CA TYR A 82 -3.04 -7.21 -5.32
C TYR A 82 -3.24 -5.73 -5.64
N GLU A 83 -4.15 -5.44 -6.57
CA GLU A 83 -4.65 -4.10 -6.85
C GLU A 83 -6.18 -4.17 -6.95
N GLY A 84 -6.87 -3.37 -6.16
CA GLY A 84 -8.34 -3.37 -6.11
C GLY A 84 -8.87 -2.72 -4.85
N GLU A 85 -10.15 -2.92 -4.59
CA GLU A 85 -10.83 -2.33 -3.43
C GLU A 85 -10.41 -3.00 -2.11
N PHE A 86 -10.38 -2.19 -1.06
CA PHE A 86 -10.22 -2.62 0.32
C PHE A 86 -11.39 -2.14 1.14
N GLU A 87 -11.79 -2.96 2.11
CA GLU A 87 -12.77 -2.61 3.13
C GLU A 87 -12.32 -3.21 4.46
N ASN A 88 -12.09 -2.36 5.46
CA ASN A 88 -11.69 -2.79 6.80
C ASN A 88 -10.50 -3.77 6.78
N ASP A 89 -9.39 -3.37 6.12
CA ASP A 89 -8.16 -4.16 5.96
C ASP A 89 -8.23 -5.38 5.04
N LYS A 90 -9.41 -5.69 4.49
CA LYS A 90 -9.61 -6.86 3.63
C LYS A 90 -9.74 -6.47 2.17
N LYS A 91 -9.23 -7.29 1.27
CA LYS A 91 -9.51 -7.18 -0.17
C LYS A 91 -11.02 -7.37 -0.36
N SER A 92 -11.64 -6.44 -1.07
CA SER A 92 -13.07 -6.42 -1.36
C SER A 92 -13.28 -5.98 -2.81
N GLY A 93 -14.53 -6.03 -3.28
CA GLY A 93 -14.91 -5.45 -4.57
C GLY A 93 -14.10 -5.97 -5.77
N GLU A 94 -14.09 -5.21 -6.85
CA GLU A 94 -13.31 -5.57 -8.02
C GLU A 94 -11.80 -5.44 -7.75
N GLY A 95 -11.04 -6.43 -8.19
CA GLY A 95 -9.58 -6.39 -8.08
C GLY A 95 -8.87 -7.39 -8.98
N ARG A 96 -7.55 -7.27 -9.03
CA ARG A 96 -6.65 -8.19 -9.71
C ARG A 96 -5.51 -8.62 -8.80
N LEU A 97 -5.21 -9.92 -8.83
CA LEU A 97 -4.08 -10.53 -8.15
C LEU A 97 -3.06 -10.99 -9.20
N ILE A 98 -1.84 -10.51 -9.09
CA ILE A 98 -0.73 -10.81 -9.99
C ILE A 98 0.28 -11.65 -9.22
N LYS A 99 0.57 -12.85 -9.71
CA LYS A 99 1.55 -13.76 -9.13
C LYS A 99 2.91 -13.59 -9.79
N ARG A 100 3.99 -13.96 -9.10
CA ARG A 100 5.35 -13.84 -9.65
C ARG A 100 5.59 -14.63 -10.93
N ASN A 101 4.83 -15.69 -11.15
CA ASN A 101 4.88 -16.49 -12.39
C ASN A 101 4.18 -15.82 -13.59
N GLY A 102 3.63 -14.62 -13.43
CA GLY A 102 2.94 -13.87 -14.48
C GLY A 102 1.43 -14.13 -14.57
N GLN A 103 0.89 -15.07 -13.80
CA GLN A 103 -0.56 -15.31 -13.76
C GLN A 103 -1.28 -14.11 -13.16
N ILE A 104 -2.38 -13.71 -13.79
CA ILE A 104 -3.30 -12.69 -13.29
C ILE A 104 -4.67 -13.34 -13.05
N LEU A 105 -5.22 -13.12 -11.86
CA LEU A 105 -6.60 -13.48 -11.51
C LEU A 105 -7.39 -12.19 -11.29
N LYS A 106 -8.49 -12.00 -12.02
CA LYS A 106 -9.38 -10.83 -11.91
C LYS A 106 -10.78 -11.27 -11.52
N GLY A 107 -11.42 -10.53 -10.64
CA GLY A 107 -12.81 -10.77 -10.26
C GLY A 107 -13.19 -9.99 -9.00
N ASN A 108 -14.31 -10.37 -8.41
CA ASN A 108 -14.81 -9.75 -7.19
C ASN A 108 -14.20 -10.44 -5.96
N PHE A 109 -13.70 -9.67 -5.01
CA PHE A 109 -13.17 -10.13 -3.74
C PHE A 109 -14.19 -9.88 -2.63
N HIS A 110 -14.33 -10.84 -1.73
CA HIS A 110 -15.09 -10.68 -0.52
C HIS A 110 -14.27 -11.24 0.65
N ASN A 111 -14.00 -10.41 1.65
CA ASN A 111 -13.24 -10.80 2.85
C ASN A 111 -11.88 -11.48 2.53
N ASN A 112 -11.10 -10.93 1.58
CA ASN A 112 -9.84 -11.49 1.05
C ASN A 112 -9.96 -12.63 0.03
N PHE A 113 -11.14 -13.23 -0.15
CA PHE A 113 -11.34 -14.36 -1.04
C PHE A 113 -11.87 -13.88 -2.39
N LEU A 114 -11.25 -14.38 -3.46
CA LEU A 114 -11.74 -14.16 -4.82
C LEU A 114 -12.95 -15.08 -5.05
N GLU A 115 -14.09 -14.49 -5.39
CA GLU A 115 -15.37 -15.18 -5.52
C GLU A 115 -16.03 -14.93 -6.89
N GLY A 116 -16.99 -15.79 -7.24
CA GLY A 116 -17.78 -15.67 -8.45
C GLY A 116 -16.99 -15.96 -9.73
N ASN A 117 -17.30 -15.20 -10.79
CA ASN A 117 -16.68 -15.40 -12.10
C ASN A 117 -15.27 -14.81 -12.12
N VAL A 118 -14.27 -15.67 -12.23
CA VAL A 118 -12.86 -15.29 -12.29
C VAL A 118 -12.36 -15.28 -13.73
N THR A 119 -11.82 -14.15 -14.16
CA THR A 119 -11.07 -14.06 -15.42
C THR A 119 -9.60 -14.33 -15.15
N LYS A 120 -8.98 -15.19 -15.96
CA LYS A 120 -7.55 -15.52 -15.87
C LYS A 120 -6.83 -14.96 -17.08
N ASP A 121 -5.76 -14.21 -16.83
CA ASP A 121 -4.84 -13.69 -17.84
C ASP A 121 -3.40 -14.06 -17.47
N THR A 122 -2.46 -13.85 -18.39
CA THR A 122 -1.04 -14.10 -18.15
C THR A 122 -0.17 -13.02 -18.75
N ILE A 123 0.82 -12.53 -17.99
CA ILE A 123 1.95 -11.74 -18.48
C ILE A 123 3.07 -12.72 -18.80
N THR A 124 3.54 -12.75 -20.05
CA THR A 124 4.65 -13.63 -20.46
C THR A 124 5.99 -12.89 -20.48
N ASN A 125 5.97 -11.56 -20.59
CA ASN A 125 7.18 -10.75 -20.60
C ASN A 125 7.77 -10.65 -19.19
N LYS A 126 8.87 -11.38 -18.95
CA LYS A 126 9.56 -11.38 -17.66
C LYS A 126 9.99 -9.99 -17.19
N LYS A 127 10.47 -9.12 -18.10
CA LYS A 127 10.85 -7.75 -17.76
C LYS A 127 9.66 -6.95 -17.24
N GLN A 128 8.47 -7.15 -17.83
CA GLN A 128 7.25 -6.50 -17.36
C GLN A 128 6.85 -7.00 -15.96
N ILE A 129 6.95 -8.30 -15.69
CA ILE A 129 6.70 -8.88 -14.37
C ILE A 129 7.68 -8.27 -13.35
N ASP A 130 8.97 -8.26 -13.65
CA ASP A 130 9.98 -7.73 -12.74
C ASP A 130 9.73 -6.25 -12.42
N VAL A 131 9.33 -5.43 -13.40
CA VAL A 131 8.95 -4.03 -13.17
C VAL A 131 7.74 -3.90 -12.23
N ILE A 132 6.69 -4.71 -12.42
CA ILE A 132 5.50 -4.70 -11.54
C ILE A 132 5.92 -4.96 -10.09
N PHE A 133 6.71 -6.01 -9.86
CA PHE A 133 7.13 -6.42 -8.53
C PHE A 133 8.15 -5.45 -7.92
N THR A 134 9.08 -4.91 -8.69
CA THR A 134 9.99 -3.86 -8.21
C THR A 134 9.22 -2.62 -7.76
N ASN A 135 8.22 -2.19 -8.53
CA ASN A 135 7.39 -1.04 -8.16
C ASN A 135 6.49 -1.32 -6.97
N ALA A 136 5.94 -2.54 -6.86
CA ALA A 136 5.11 -2.93 -5.73
C ALA A 136 5.91 -3.05 -4.41
N LYS A 137 7.21 -3.37 -4.49
CA LYS A 137 8.15 -3.39 -3.35
C LYS A 137 8.80 -2.04 -3.06
N ALA A 138 8.60 -1.03 -3.92
CA ALA A 138 9.31 0.24 -3.81
C ALA A 138 8.86 1.04 -2.58
N GLN A 139 9.71 1.04 -1.55
CA GLN A 139 9.54 1.82 -0.31
C GLN A 139 9.85 3.32 -0.46
N ASN A 140 10.28 3.75 -1.65
CA ASN A 140 10.52 5.16 -2.01
C ASN A 140 9.36 5.76 -2.81
N ASN A 141 9.25 7.09 -2.85
CA ASN A 141 8.17 7.89 -3.47
C ASN A 141 8.05 7.78 -5.01
N LEU A 142 8.48 6.67 -5.62
CA LEU A 142 8.47 6.49 -7.08
C LEU A 142 7.06 6.34 -7.68
N TYR A 143 6.01 6.34 -6.85
CA TYR A 143 4.63 6.18 -7.30
C TYR A 143 4.02 7.46 -7.92
N LEU A 144 4.68 8.62 -7.81
CA LEU A 144 4.16 9.88 -8.35
C LEU A 144 4.61 10.21 -9.79
N ALA A 145 5.36 9.34 -10.47
CA ALA A 145 5.99 9.69 -11.75
C ALA A 145 5.57 8.80 -12.95
N VAL A 146 4.35 8.25 -12.98
CA VAL A 146 3.86 7.54 -14.19
C VAL A 146 2.55 8.08 -14.77
N ASN A 147 1.81 8.95 -14.07
CA ASN A 147 0.56 9.52 -14.60
C ASN A 147 0.52 11.07 -14.55
N LYS A 148 1.58 11.73 -15.02
CA LYS A 148 1.52 13.15 -15.46
C LYS A 148 2.16 13.31 -16.84
N GLU A 149 1.64 12.57 -17.81
CA GLU A 149 1.58 13.05 -19.19
C GLU A 149 0.12 12.97 -19.64
N GLY A 150 -0.46 14.13 -19.94
CA GLY A 150 -1.81 14.24 -20.53
C GLY A 150 -2.65 15.35 -19.93
N GLY A 151 -2.56 16.55 -20.51
CA GLY A 151 -3.52 17.63 -20.28
C GLY A 151 -2.91 19.00 -20.52
N GLN A 152 -3.11 19.52 -21.73
CA GLN A 152 -2.75 20.86 -22.19
C GLN A 152 -3.29 21.98 -21.31
#